data_AF-A0AAP2ZE40-F1
#
_entry.id   AF-A0AAP2ZE40-F1
#
_cell.length_a   1.000
_cell.length_b   1.000
_cell.length_c   1.000
_cell.angle_alpha   90.00
_cell.angle_beta   90.00
_cell.angle_gamma   90.00
#
_symmetry.space_group_name_H-M   'P 1'
#
loop_
_entity.id
_entity.type
_entity.pdbx_description
1 polymer ?
#
loop_
_entity_poly.entity_id
_entity_poly.type
_entity_poly.pdbx_seq_one_letter_code
_entity_poly.pdbx_strand_id
1 'polypeptide(L)'
;MTSTTTTHETISAEPRTNTPLELPGSQYTYLGEDTEGGHHHLEERSSTIYVTDQPPERYLPSDAPIYWFRVQGTLEHVESLPPRAVGGWVEYVNQKRGWTKPPLLIDASIAHPSEVSR
;
A
#
# COMPACT_ATOMS: atom_id res chain seq x y z
N MET A 1 -16.19 16.65 -38.59
CA MET A 1 -15.03 17.10 -37.79
C MET A 1 -15.22 16.53 -36.41
N THR A 2 -14.43 15.54 -36.04
CA THR A 2 -14.53 14.77 -34.80
C THR A 2 -13.72 15.45 -33.70
N SER A 3 -14.40 15.99 -32.70
CA SER A 3 -13.77 16.50 -31.49
C SER A 3 -13.28 15.32 -30.65
N THR A 4 -11.98 15.12 -30.59
CA THR A 4 -11.31 14.21 -29.67
C THR A 4 -11.45 14.75 -28.26
N THR A 5 -12.26 14.10 -27.43
CA THR A 5 -12.31 14.33 -25.99
C THR A 5 -11.06 13.69 -25.37
N THR A 6 -10.01 14.48 -25.18
CA THR A 6 -8.87 14.10 -24.35
C THR A 6 -9.32 14.19 -22.89
N THR A 7 -9.60 13.04 -22.28
CA THR A 7 -9.73 12.92 -20.83
C THR A 7 -8.34 13.21 -20.24
N HIS A 8 -8.16 14.39 -19.66
CA HIS A 8 -7.01 14.67 -18.82
C HIS A 8 -7.26 14.00 -17.47
N GLU A 9 -6.53 12.91 -17.17
CA GLU A 9 -6.35 12.45 -15.80
C GLU A 9 -5.72 13.60 -15.00
N THR A 10 -6.40 14.00 -13.94
CA THR A 10 -5.88 14.99 -12.99
C THR A 10 -4.74 14.34 -12.21
N ILE A 11 -3.50 14.56 -12.66
CA ILE A 11 -2.31 14.29 -11.84
C ILE A 11 -2.35 15.33 -10.71
N SER A 12 -2.93 14.95 -9.58
CA SER A 12 -2.96 15.76 -8.37
C SER A 12 -1.57 15.73 -7.74
N ALA A 13 -0.71 16.65 -8.14
CA ALA A 13 0.56 16.93 -7.45
C ALA A 13 0.27 17.68 -6.14
N GLU A 14 -0.30 16.97 -5.16
CA GLU A 14 -0.41 17.44 -3.78
C GLU A 14 0.94 17.29 -3.06
N PRO A 15 1.19 18.03 -1.96
CA PRO A 15 2.51 18.12 -1.34
C PRO A 15 3.06 16.75 -0.98
N ARG A 16 4.39 16.62 -1.04
CA ARG A 16 5.20 15.53 -0.47
C ARG A 16 4.99 15.48 1.05
N THR A 17 3.83 15.01 1.45
CA THR A 17 3.40 14.95 2.83
C THR A 17 3.85 13.59 3.32
N ASN A 18 4.76 13.59 4.31
CA ASN A 18 4.99 12.40 5.13
C ASN A 18 3.67 12.12 5.84
N THR A 19 2.79 11.33 5.25
CA THR A 19 1.56 10.90 5.91
C THR A 19 1.91 9.64 6.67
N PRO A 20 2.07 9.69 8.01
CA PRO A 20 2.14 8.47 8.79
C PRO A 20 0.78 7.78 8.69
N LEU A 21 0.67 6.77 7.83
CA LEU A 21 -0.48 5.87 7.82
C LEU A 21 -0.18 4.75 8.83
N GLU A 22 -0.92 4.73 9.92
CA GLU A 22 -0.86 3.67 10.92
C GLU A 22 -2.12 2.82 10.84
N LEU A 23 -1.95 1.55 10.49
CA LEU A 23 -3.05 0.63 10.28
C LEU A 23 -2.85 -0.66 11.08
N PRO A 24 -3.90 -1.21 11.70
CA PRO A 24 -3.83 -2.55 12.26
C PRO A 24 -3.61 -3.55 11.13
N GLY A 25 -2.92 -4.66 11.40
CA GLY A 25 -2.63 -5.69 10.40
C GLY A 25 -3.87 -6.31 9.76
N SER A 26 -5.04 -6.22 10.40
CA SER A 26 -6.32 -6.63 9.81
C SER A 26 -6.87 -5.67 8.75
N GLN A 27 -6.28 -4.49 8.59
CA GLN A 27 -6.69 -3.45 7.65
C GLN A 27 -5.57 -3.04 6.69
N TYR A 28 -4.45 -3.75 6.71
CA TYR A 28 -3.26 -3.41 5.95
C TYR A 28 -2.71 -4.61 5.20
N THR A 29 -2.45 -4.42 3.90
CA THR A 29 -1.75 -5.39 3.06
C THR A 29 -0.60 -4.71 2.35
N TYR A 30 0.60 -5.29 2.45
CA TYR A 30 1.72 -4.85 1.63
C TYR A 30 1.67 -5.56 0.27
N LEU A 31 1.52 -4.78 -0.80
CA LEU A 31 1.39 -5.32 -2.16
C LEU A 31 2.73 -5.58 -2.84
N GLY A 32 3.81 -4.92 -2.42
CA GLY A 32 5.14 -5.18 -2.97
C GLY A 32 5.93 -3.94 -3.33
N GLU A 33 7.09 -4.17 -3.94
CA GLU A 33 8.01 -3.15 -4.42
C GLU A 33 8.14 -3.27 -5.93
N ASP A 34 7.86 -2.20 -6.66
CA ASP A 34 8.02 -2.16 -8.11
C ASP A 34 9.50 -1.98 -8.53
N THR A 35 9.79 -1.96 -9.84
CA THR A 35 11.17 -1.79 -10.34
C THR A 35 11.67 -0.35 -10.27
N GLU A 36 10.79 0.61 -10.02
CA GLU A 36 11.12 2.03 -9.83
C GLU A 36 11.43 2.34 -8.35
N GLY A 37 11.23 1.37 -7.45
CA GLY A 37 11.45 1.50 -6.01
C GLY A 37 10.18 1.91 -5.23
N GLY A 38 9.03 1.96 -5.90
CA GLY A 38 7.74 2.27 -5.28
C GLY A 38 7.24 1.12 -4.42
N HIS A 39 6.99 1.39 -3.15
CA HIS A 39 6.38 0.46 -2.19
C HIS A 39 4.87 0.65 -2.19
N HIS A 40 4.13 -0.40 -2.52
CA HIS A 40 2.68 -0.37 -2.65
C HIS A 40 2.00 -0.90 -1.39
N HIS A 41 1.14 -0.08 -0.80
CA HIS A 41 0.47 -0.31 0.48
C HIS A 41 -1.03 -0.24 0.29
N LEU A 42 -1.76 -1.29 0.66
CA LEU A 42 -3.22 -1.32 0.60
C LEU A 42 -3.81 -1.11 1.98
N GLU A 43 -4.63 -0.08 2.13
CA GLU A 43 -5.60 0.03 3.22
C GLU A 43 -6.88 -0.70 2.83
N GLU A 44 -7.15 -1.83 3.47
CA GLU A 44 -8.26 -2.73 3.11
C GLU A 44 -9.64 -2.07 3.30
N ARG A 45 -9.79 -1.28 4.37
CA ARG A 45 -11.09 -0.68 4.74
C ARG A 45 -11.59 0.31 3.70
N SER A 46 -10.70 1.17 3.22
CA SER A 46 -11.01 2.19 2.21
C SER A 46 -10.76 1.68 0.79
N SER A 47 -10.09 0.52 0.65
CA SER A 47 -9.56 0.01 -0.61
C SER A 47 -8.70 1.05 -1.33
N THR A 48 -7.85 1.73 -0.55
CA THR A 48 -6.94 2.76 -1.05
C THR A 48 -5.53 2.21 -1.08
N ILE A 49 -4.87 2.38 -2.23
CA ILE A 49 -3.48 2.05 -2.45
C ILE A 49 -2.66 3.32 -2.29
N TYR A 50 -1.66 3.26 -1.44
CA TYR A 50 -0.65 4.28 -1.27
C TYR A 50 0.65 3.74 -1.85
N VAL A 51 1.36 4.55 -2.63
CA VAL A 51 2.70 4.24 -3.12
C VAL A 51 3.68 5.18 -2.46
N THR A 52 4.69 4.63 -1.78
CA THR A 52 5.71 5.43 -1.10
C THR A 52 7.12 4.97 -1.45
N ASP A 53 8.10 5.81 -1.16
CA ASP A 53 9.53 5.51 -1.34
C ASP A 53 10.12 4.62 -0.23
N GLN A 54 9.30 4.11 0.70
CA GLN A 54 9.76 3.32 1.85
C GLN A 54 8.88 2.09 2.12
N PRO A 55 9.46 0.98 2.62
CA PRO A 55 8.68 -0.16 3.06
C PRO A 55 7.89 0.14 4.34
N PRO A 56 6.88 -0.68 4.68
CA PRO A 56 6.18 -0.54 5.95
C PRO A 56 7.05 -0.95 7.14
N GLU A 57 6.91 -0.23 8.26
CA GLU A 57 7.41 -0.63 9.57
C GLU A 57 6.33 -1.45 10.28
N ARG A 58 6.65 -2.67 10.72
CA ARG A 58 5.76 -3.50 11.54
C ARG A 58 6.12 -3.35 13.01
N TYR A 59 5.13 -3.10 13.87
CA TYR A 59 5.31 -2.98 15.31
C TYR A 59 4.14 -3.58 16.08
N LEU A 60 4.35 -3.90 17.36
CA LEU A 60 3.31 -4.41 18.26
C LEU A 60 3.10 -3.39 19.39
N PRO A 61 1.98 -2.64 19.40
CA PRO A 61 1.63 -1.79 20.53
C PRO A 61 1.49 -2.61 21.83
N SER A 62 1.89 -2.04 22.97
CA SER A 62 1.95 -2.75 24.27
C SER A 62 0.65 -3.43 24.70
N ASP A 63 -0.50 -2.97 24.21
CA ASP A 63 -1.84 -3.47 24.56
C ASP A 63 -2.63 -4.01 23.34
N ALA A 64 -1.96 -4.24 22.21
CA ALA A 64 -2.61 -4.72 20.99
C ALA A 64 -2.45 -6.23 20.81
N PRO A 65 -3.53 -6.96 20.43
CA PRO A 65 -3.46 -8.40 20.16
C PRO A 65 -2.90 -8.73 18.77
N ILE A 66 -2.66 -7.72 17.93
CA ILE A 66 -2.23 -7.87 16.54
C ILE A 66 -1.14 -6.85 16.22
N TYR A 67 -0.30 -7.19 15.25
CA TYR A 67 0.67 -6.26 14.69
C TYR A 67 -0.03 -5.06 14.05
N TRP A 68 0.64 -3.92 14.12
CA TRP A 68 0.31 -2.69 13.41
C TRP A 68 1.40 -2.40 12.39
N PHE A 69 1.03 -1.69 11.34
CA PHE A 69 1.92 -1.27 10.28
C PHE A 69 1.89 0.24 10.21
N ARG A 70 3.09 0.81 10.17
CA ARG A 70 3.29 2.22 9.93
C ARG A 70 3.94 2.40 8.56
N VAL A 71 3.32 3.18 7.70
CA VAL A 71 3.90 3.63 6.45
C VAL A 71 4.48 5.03 6.69
N GLN A 72 5.80 5.17 6.59
CA GLN A 72 6.51 6.45 6.67
C GLN A 72 7.32 6.60 5.40
N GLY A 73 7.08 7.64 4.62
CA GLY A 73 7.80 7.90 3.38
C GLY A 73 7.17 9.04 2.60
N THR A 74 7.87 9.45 1.54
CA THR A 74 7.33 10.34 0.53
C THR A 74 6.18 9.63 -0.18
N LEU A 75 4.98 10.20 -0.08
CA LEU A 75 3.85 9.71 -0.84
C LEU A 75 4.00 10.08 -2.32
N GLU A 76 4.12 9.07 -3.17
CA GLU A 76 4.32 9.23 -4.61
C GLU A 76 3.01 9.12 -5.39
N HIS A 77 2.11 8.23 -4.96
CA HIS A 77 0.81 8.03 -5.60
C HIS A 77 -0.25 7.59 -4.60
N VAL A 78 -1.50 7.96 -4.85
CA VAL A 78 -2.67 7.47 -4.13
C VAL A 78 -3.71 7.05 -5.15
N GLU A 79 -4.19 5.82 -5.02
CA GLU A 79 -5.26 5.29 -5.86
C GLU A 79 -6.38 4.73 -4.99
N SER A 80 -7.60 5.25 -5.14
CA SER A 80 -8.77 4.68 -4.47
C SER A 80 -9.55 3.82 -5.44
N LEU A 81 -9.59 2.52 -5.19
CA LEU A 81 -10.22 1.54 -6.07
C LEU A 81 -11.36 0.83 -5.35
N PRO A 82 -12.42 0.40 -6.05
CA PRO A 82 -13.32 -0.58 -5.45
C PRO A 82 -12.54 -1.88 -5.15
N PRO A 83 -12.86 -2.63 -4.07
CA PRO A 83 -12.08 -3.82 -3.66
C PRO A 83 -11.82 -4.82 -4.80
N ARG A 84 -12.82 -5.04 -5.66
CA ARG A 84 -12.73 -5.94 -6.82
C ARG A 84 -11.68 -5.54 -7.87
N ALA A 85 -11.21 -4.29 -7.86
CA ALA A 85 -10.27 -3.74 -8.83
C ALA A 85 -8.82 -3.73 -8.31
N VAL A 86 -8.59 -4.06 -7.04
CA VAL A 86 -7.23 -4.17 -6.47
C VAL A 86 -6.38 -5.20 -7.22
N GLY A 87 -6.97 -6.33 -7.64
CA GLY A 87 -6.28 -7.30 -8.49
C GLY A 87 -5.81 -6.70 -9.83
N GLY A 88 -6.62 -5.83 -10.42
CA GLY A 88 -6.28 -5.12 -11.65
C GLY A 88 -5.12 -4.13 -11.46
N TRP A 89 -4.97 -3.54 -10.26
CA TRP A 89 -3.79 -2.74 -9.93
C TRP A 89 -2.51 -3.59 -9.94
N VAL A 90 -2.54 -4.77 -9.32
CA VAL A 90 -1.37 -5.66 -9.28
C VAL A 90 -0.95 -6.10 -10.68
N GLU A 91 -1.93 -6.40 -11.55
CA GLU A 91 -1.69 -6.69 -12.96
C GLU A 91 -1.15 -5.49 -13.72
N TYR A 92 -1.69 -4.29 -13.49
CA TYR A 92 -1.21 -3.05 -14.09
C TYR A 92 0.25 -2.78 -13.75
N VAL A 93 0.62 -2.84 -12.47
CA VAL A 93 2.02 -2.63 -12.05
C VAL A 93 2.90 -3.69 -12.67
N ASN A 94 2.48 -4.97 -12.66
CA ASN A 94 3.24 -6.05 -13.29
C ASN A 94 3.50 -5.80 -14.80
N GLN A 95 2.53 -5.26 -15.52
CA GLN A 95 2.65 -4.98 -16.96
C GLN A 95 3.43 -3.70 -17.27
N LYS A 96 3.32 -2.67 -16.43
CA LYS A 96 3.87 -1.33 -16.72
C LYS A 96 5.23 -1.08 -16.11
N ARG A 97 5.46 -1.58 -14.89
CA ARG A 97 6.69 -1.36 -14.12
C ARG A 97 7.42 -2.66 -13.86
N GLY A 98 6.67 -3.72 -13.55
CA GLY A 98 7.20 -4.97 -13.02
C GLY A 98 7.40 -4.89 -11.50
N TRP A 99 7.46 -6.07 -10.87
CA TRP A 99 7.69 -6.20 -9.43
C TRP A 99 9.13 -6.63 -9.15
N THR A 100 9.84 -5.88 -8.30
CA THR A 100 11.10 -6.31 -7.70
C THR A 100 10.83 -7.32 -6.59
N LYS A 101 9.79 -7.04 -5.79
CA LYS A 101 9.28 -7.93 -4.74
C LYS A 101 7.76 -8.02 -4.91
N PRO A 102 7.25 -9.04 -5.63
CA PRO A 102 5.82 -9.24 -5.73
C PRO A 102 5.24 -9.63 -4.36
N PRO A 103 3.94 -9.42 -4.13
CA PRO A 103 3.34 -9.73 -2.86
C PRO A 103 3.41 -11.23 -2.59
N LEU A 104 3.94 -11.59 -1.42
CA LEU A 104 3.41 -12.73 -0.71
C LEU A 104 2.10 -12.22 -0.09
N LEU A 105 0.97 -12.88 -0.34
CA LEU A 105 -0.23 -12.66 0.49
C LEU A 105 0.16 -13.05 1.92
N ILE A 106 0.66 -12.09 2.69
CA ILE A 106 0.95 -12.28 4.10
C ILE A 106 -0.40 -12.26 4.77
N ASP A 107 -0.89 -13.46 5.09
CA ASP A 107 -2.00 -13.63 6.02
C ASP A 107 -1.74 -12.74 7.24
N ALA A 108 -2.74 -11.96 7.65
CA ALA A 108 -2.68 -11.02 8.76
C ALA A 108 -2.45 -11.79 10.05
N SER A 109 -1.22 -12.24 10.24
CA SER A 109 -0.87 -13.21 11.27
C SER A 109 -1.10 -12.57 12.62
N ILE A 110 -1.91 -13.25 13.42
CA ILE A 110 -2.08 -12.97 14.84
C ILE A 110 -0.68 -12.97 15.46
N ALA A 111 -0.37 -11.97 16.29
CA ALA A 111 0.84 -12.00 17.10
C ALA A 111 0.73 -13.21 18.03
N HIS A 112 1.49 -14.27 17.74
CA HIS A 112 1.49 -15.43 18.61
C HIS A 112 2.20 -15.04 19.90
N PRO A 113 1.66 -15.38 21.09
CA PRO A 113 2.22 -14.96 22.38
C PRO A 113 3.64 -15.48 22.69
N SER A 114 4.27 -16.20 21.75
CA SER A 114 5.62 -16.77 21.89
C SER A 114 6.77 -15.81 21.54
N GLU A 115 6.50 -14.64 20.96
CA GLU A 115 7.56 -13.69 20.55
C GLU A 115 7.88 -12.60 21.59
N VAL A 116 7.13 -12.53 22.70
CA VAL A 116 7.41 -11.61 23.82
C VAL A 116 8.06 -12.37 24.98
N SER A 117 9.34 -12.71 24.83
CA SER A 117 10.18 -13.12 25.96
C SER A 117 11.65 -12.87 25.67
N ARG A 118 12.16 -11.72 26.11
CA ARG A 118 13.49 -11.56 26.73
C ARG A 118 13.46 -10.40 27.71
#